data_AF-A0A3A4ZHG0-F1
#
_entry.id   AF-A0A3A4ZHG0-F1
#
_cell.length_a   1.000
_cell.length_b   1.000
_cell.length_c   1.000
_cell.angle_alpha   90.00
_cell.angle_beta   90.00
_cell.angle_gamma   90.00
#
_symmetry.space_group_name_H-M   'P 1'
#
loop_
_entity.id
_entity.type
_entity.pdbx_description
1 polymer ?
#
loop_
_entity_poly.entity_id
_entity_poly.type
_entity_poly.pdbx_seq_one_letter_code
_entity_poly.pdbx_strand_id
1 'polypeptide(L)'
;MNPTQHREQRVGVFVDVQNMYYSAKNLYTSKVDFGKVLNAAVQDRRLVRAFAYVIKADVGAEKEFFGALTKIGFEVREKELQIFFGGAKKGDWDVGLCMDVVRLIPKIDVVVLVSGDGDYTDLLEYARSQGVKTEVIAFGKTGSSKLFDTADLTIDMDKSPEVFLIGRPRRAPSRPNKPPEQQDVPQNETQAEGN
;
A
#
# COMPACT_ATOMS: atom_id res chain seq x y z
N MET A 1 17.77 -10.73 15.27
CA MET A 1 17.77 -10.86 13.81
C MET A 1 16.88 -12.03 13.44
N ASN A 2 16.02 -11.90 12.44
CA ASN A 2 15.30 -13.06 11.90
C ASN A 2 16.36 -14.01 11.33
N PRO A 3 16.43 -15.28 11.77
CA PRO A 3 17.51 -16.20 11.38
C PRO A 3 17.56 -16.49 9.88
N THR A 4 16.51 -16.11 9.16
CA THR A 4 16.38 -16.36 7.73
C THR A 4 16.65 -15.10 6.87
N GLN A 5 16.97 -13.96 7.48
CA GLN A 5 17.39 -12.75 6.77
C GLN A 5 18.92 -12.69 6.64
N HIS A 6 19.42 -12.56 5.41
CA HIS A 6 20.84 -12.55 5.11
C HIS A 6 21.21 -11.29 4.32
N ARG A 7 22.38 -10.71 4.59
CA ARG A 7 22.86 -9.46 3.98
C ARG A 7 22.93 -9.49 2.45
N GLU A 8 23.24 -10.65 1.87
CA GLU A 8 23.36 -10.81 0.41
C GLU A 8 22.01 -10.88 -0.32
N GLN A 9 20.89 -11.00 0.41
CA GLN A 9 19.57 -11.06 -0.22
C GLN A 9 19.28 -9.81 -1.04
N ARG A 10 18.84 -10.04 -2.27
CA ARG A 10 18.39 -9.03 -3.21
C ARG A 10 16.93 -8.70 -2.94
N VAL A 11 16.64 -7.46 -2.55
CA VAL A 11 15.31 -7.03 -2.11
C VAL A 11 14.64 -6.19 -3.20
N GLY A 12 13.42 -6.55 -3.58
CA GLY A 12 12.51 -5.70 -4.34
C GLY A 12 11.45 -5.11 -3.41
N VAL A 13 11.28 -3.78 -3.41
CA VAL A 13 10.31 -3.08 -2.56
C VAL A 13 9.19 -2.51 -3.43
N PHE A 14 7.93 -2.74 -3.05
CA PHE A 14 6.76 -2.34 -3.81
C PHE A 14 5.75 -1.67 -2.90
N VAL A 15 5.50 -0.38 -3.11
CA VAL A 15 4.71 0.44 -2.19
C VAL A 15 3.40 0.88 -2.82
N ASP A 16 2.30 0.40 -2.25
CA ASP A 16 0.97 0.95 -2.51
C ASP A 16 0.80 2.22 -1.67
N VAL A 17 1.08 3.36 -2.30
CA VAL A 17 1.11 4.65 -1.59
C VAL A 17 -0.29 5.06 -1.17
N GLN A 18 -1.33 4.72 -1.94
CA GLN A 18 -2.70 5.07 -1.59
C GLN A 18 -3.16 4.30 -0.35
N ASN A 19 -2.95 2.98 -0.33
CA ASN A 19 -3.29 2.15 0.83
C ASN A 19 -2.62 2.68 2.10
N MET A 20 -1.31 2.92 2.05
CA MET A 20 -0.55 3.46 3.19
C MET A 20 -0.98 4.88 3.61
N TYR A 21 -1.27 5.75 2.65
CA TYR A 21 -1.73 7.10 2.93
C TYR A 21 -3.08 7.11 3.67
N TYR A 22 -4.06 6.35 3.19
CA TYR A 22 -5.37 6.28 3.82
C TYR A 22 -5.30 5.65 5.21
N SER A 23 -4.52 4.58 5.39
CA SER A 23 -4.29 3.97 6.71
C SER A 23 -3.70 4.97 7.71
N ALA A 24 -2.60 5.65 7.36
CA ALA A 24 -1.97 6.62 8.25
C ALA A 24 -2.89 7.82 8.57
N LYS A 25 -3.61 8.32 7.57
CA LYS A 25 -4.55 9.43 7.75
C LYS A 25 -5.71 9.03 8.68
N ASN A 26 -6.29 7.86 8.49
CA ASN A 26 -7.47 7.44 9.25
C ASN A 26 -7.13 7.01 10.68
N LEU A 27 -6.01 6.31 10.88
CA LEU A 27 -5.59 5.81 12.20
C LEU A 27 -4.90 6.89 13.05
N TYR A 28 -4.09 7.75 12.41
CA TYR A 28 -3.15 8.62 13.11
C TYR A 28 -3.23 10.10 12.71
N THR A 29 -4.12 10.47 11.79
CA THR A 29 -4.21 11.85 11.25
C THR A 29 -2.82 12.37 10.82
N SER A 30 -1.98 11.49 10.30
CA SER A 30 -0.59 11.76 9.97
C SER A 30 -0.21 11.19 8.60
N LYS A 31 0.99 11.51 8.14
CA LYS A 31 1.57 11.03 6.88
C LYS A 31 2.65 9.99 7.17
N VAL A 32 2.81 9.04 6.25
CA VAL A 32 3.88 8.03 6.33
C VAL A 32 5.22 8.65 5.96
N ASP A 33 6.27 8.29 6.71
CA ASP A 33 7.67 8.53 6.36
C ASP A 33 8.17 7.37 5.50
N PHE A 34 8.07 7.53 4.17
CA PHE A 34 8.47 6.49 3.22
C PHE A 34 9.99 6.22 3.22
N GLY A 35 10.81 7.15 3.72
CA GLY A 35 12.24 6.92 3.90
C GLY A 35 12.50 5.91 5.01
N LYS A 36 11.77 6.03 6.13
CA LYS A 36 11.83 5.06 7.23
C LYS A 36 11.26 3.70 6.83
N VAL A 37 10.19 3.70 6.03
CA VAL A 37 9.64 2.46 5.45
C VAL A 37 10.69 1.78 4.55
N LEU A 38 11.33 2.50 3.62
CA LEU A 38 12.34 1.91 2.73
C LEU A 38 13.52 1.36 3.53
N ASN A 39 13.99 2.09 4.54
CA ASN A 39 15.06 1.62 5.42
C ASN A 39 14.67 0.35 6.19
N ALA A 40 13.43 0.26 6.69
CA ALA A 40 12.94 -0.92 7.39
C ALA A 40 12.73 -2.12 6.44
N ALA A 41 12.33 -1.86 5.19
CA ALA A 41 12.17 -2.86 4.14
C ALA A 41 13.53 -3.46 3.72
N VAL A 42 14.55 -2.63 3.54
CA VAL A 42 15.84 -3.09 3.02
C VAL A 42 16.75 -3.59 4.16
N GLN A 43 16.81 -2.87 5.28
CA GLN A 43 17.76 -3.10 6.37
C GLN A 43 19.21 -3.16 5.84
N ASP A 44 20.01 -4.14 6.29
CA ASP A 44 21.39 -4.35 5.84
C ASP A 44 21.50 -5.20 4.55
N ARG A 45 20.43 -5.29 3.75
CA ARG A 45 20.36 -6.14 2.55
C ARG A 45 20.57 -5.34 1.26
N ARG A 46 20.66 -6.05 0.13
CA ARG A 46 20.92 -5.44 -1.18
C ARG A 46 19.61 -5.01 -1.85
N LEU A 47 19.31 -3.72 -1.86
CA LEU A 47 18.19 -3.19 -2.65
C LEU A 47 18.45 -3.37 -4.15
N VAL A 48 17.53 -4.02 -4.86
CA VAL A 48 17.56 -4.15 -6.33
C VAL A 48 16.74 -3.07 -7.00
N ARG A 49 15.46 -2.93 -6.62
CA ARG A 49 14.56 -1.85 -7.07
C ARG A 49 13.54 -1.54 -5.98
N ALA A 50 13.12 -0.29 -5.91
CA ALA A 50 12.03 0.15 -5.05
C ALA A 50 11.03 0.93 -5.90
N PHE A 51 9.78 0.47 -5.97
CA PHE A 51 8.71 1.13 -6.71
C PHE A 51 7.70 1.74 -5.75
N ALA A 52 7.28 2.98 -6.05
CA ALA A 52 6.19 3.65 -5.35
C ALA A 52 5.06 3.95 -6.33
N TYR A 53 3.89 3.36 -6.11
CA TYR A 53 2.74 3.45 -6.98
C TYR A 53 1.81 4.55 -6.50
N VAL A 54 1.68 5.61 -7.29
CA VAL A 54 0.94 6.83 -6.92
C VAL A 54 -0.13 7.16 -7.96
N ILE A 55 -1.26 7.65 -7.48
CA ILE A 55 -2.32 8.19 -8.33
C ILE A 55 -2.22 9.69 -8.34
N LYS A 56 -2.22 10.25 -9.54
CA LYS A 56 -2.22 11.69 -9.77
C LYS A 56 -3.67 12.19 -9.74
N ALA A 57 -3.94 13.16 -8.89
CA ALA A 57 -5.24 13.75 -8.66
C ALA A 57 -5.21 15.28 -8.85
N ASP A 58 -4.44 15.80 -9.80
CA ASP A 58 -4.48 17.20 -10.29
C ASP A 58 -4.51 18.31 -9.20
N VAL A 59 -3.94 18.04 -8.03
CA VAL A 59 -3.72 19.02 -6.96
C VAL A 59 -2.24 19.33 -6.84
N GLY A 60 -1.86 20.61 -6.89
CA GLY A 60 -0.47 21.07 -7.06
C GLY A 60 0.58 20.57 -6.04
N ALA A 61 0.17 19.96 -4.92
CA ALA A 61 1.08 19.39 -3.91
C ALA A 61 1.71 18.03 -4.30
N GLU A 62 1.25 17.40 -5.38
CA GLU A 62 1.73 16.07 -5.80
C GLU A 62 3.16 16.07 -6.31
N LYS A 63 3.56 17.13 -7.03
CA LYS A 63 4.90 17.23 -7.62
C LYS A 63 6.00 17.24 -6.57
N GLU A 64 5.78 17.92 -5.44
CA GLU A 64 6.73 17.94 -4.32
C GLU A 64 6.83 16.57 -3.65
N PHE A 65 5.69 15.91 -3.45
CA PHE A 65 5.63 14.59 -2.84
C PHE A 65 6.30 13.53 -3.72
N PHE A 66 6.02 13.50 -5.03
CA PHE A 66 6.65 12.55 -5.96
C PHE A 66 8.15 12.82 -6.06
N GLY A 67 8.56 14.09 -6.11
CA GLY A 67 9.97 14.47 -6.05
C GLY A 67 10.66 14.02 -4.76
N ALA A 68 9.96 14.03 -3.61
CA ALA A 68 10.48 13.50 -2.36
C ALA A 68 10.67 11.98 -2.41
N LEU A 69 9.70 11.22 -2.96
CA LEU A 69 9.82 9.77 -3.16
C LEU A 69 11.03 9.41 -4.04
N THR A 70 11.21 10.14 -5.15
CA THR A 70 12.39 9.94 -6.01
C THR A 70 13.70 10.23 -5.27
N LYS A 71 13.76 11.30 -4.46
CA LYS A 71 14.95 11.62 -3.65
C LYS A 71 15.25 10.57 -2.58
N ILE A 72 14.22 9.91 -2.04
CA ILE A 72 14.37 8.79 -1.10
C ILE A 72 14.98 7.55 -1.79
N GLY A 73 14.80 7.43 -3.11
CA GLY A 73 15.32 6.31 -3.91
C GLY A 73 14.24 5.43 -4.53
N PHE A 74 12.98 5.87 -4.53
CA PHE A 74 11.90 5.17 -5.23
C PHE A 74 11.83 5.53 -6.70
N GLU A 75 11.55 4.53 -7.51
CA GLU A 75 11.02 4.68 -8.86
C GLU A 75 9.52 4.91 -8.78
N VAL A 76 9.11 6.15 -9.03
CA VAL A 76 7.70 6.55 -8.93
C VAL A 76 6.95 6.10 -10.18
N ARG A 77 5.85 5.36 -9.97
CA ARG A 77 4.92 4.92 -10.99
C ARG A 77 3.64 5.74 -10.86
N GLU A 78 3.42 6.67 -11.79
CA GLU A 78 2.27 7.59 -11.79
C GLU A 78 1.16 7.09 -12.72
N LYS A 79 -0.08 7.04 -12.24
CA LYS A 79 -1.27 6.73 -13.06
C LYS A 79 -2.30 7.82 -12.87
N GLU A 80 -2.85 8.27 -13.98
CA GLU A 80 -3.92 9.25 -14.00
C GLU A 80 -5.23 8.61 -13.56
N LEU A 81 -6.01 9.35 -12.77
CA LEU A 81 -7.34 8.91 -12.38
C LEU A 81 -8.26 8.87 -13.60
N GLN A 82 -8.70 7.67 -13.99
CA GLN A 82 -9.62 7.53 -15.12
C GLN A 82 -11.05 7.82 -14.66
N ILE A 83 -11.69 8.78 -15.32
CA ILE A 83 -13.10 9.12 -15.15
C ILE A 83 -13.86 8.50 -16.32
N PHE A 84 -14.71 7.51 -16.04
CA PHE A 84 -15.53 6.86 -17.06
C PHE A 84 -16.79 7.70 -17.34
N PHE A 85 -17.40 7.47 -18.52
CA PHE A 85 -18.59 8.18 -18.99
C PHE A 85 -19.77 8.18 -18.00
N GLY A 86 -19.82 7.22 -17.06
CA GLY A 86 -20.82 7.16 -15.98
C GLY A 86 -20.42 7.84 -14.66
N GLY A 87 -19.34 8.63 -14.64
CA GLY A 87 -18.83 9.30 -13.43
C GLY A 87 -18.04 8.40 -12.47
N ALA A 88 -17.99 7.09 -12.73
CA ALA A 88 -17.14 6.16 -11.98
C ALA A 88 -15.67 6.54 -12.16
N LYS A 89 -14.96 6.67 -11.04
CA LYS A 89 -13.52 6.97 -11.01
C LYS A 89 -12.80 5.65 -10.73
N LYS A 90 -11.97 5.19 -11.66
CA LYS A 90 -11.11 4.02 -11.45
C LYS A 90 -9.65 4.43 -11.57
N GLY A 91 -8.86 4.02 -10.61
CA GLY A 91 -7.47 4.42 -10.52
C GLY A 91 -6.78 3.70 -9.39
N ASP A 92 -6.90 2.38 -9.30
CA ASP A 92 -6.00 1.57 -8.49
C ASP A 92 -4.73 1.23 -9.29
N TRP A 93 -3.69 0.83 -8.56
CA TRP A 93 -2.44 0.36 -9.15
C TRP A 93 -2.29 -1.16 -9.10
N ASP A 94 -3.26 -1.88 -8.54
CA ASP A 94 -3.11 -3.27 -8.10
C ASP A 94 -2.58 -4.17 -9.20
N VAL A 95 -3.19 -4.15 -10.38
CA VAL A 95 -2.73 -4.94 -11.54
C VAL A 95 -1.33 -4.52 -11.97
N GLY A 96 -1.04 -3.22 -12.03
CA GLY A 96 0.27 -2.72 -12.44
C GLY A 96 1.37 -3.12 -11.47
N LEU A 97 1.09 -3.00 -10.17
CA LEU A 97 1.97 -3.43 -9.08
C LEU A 97 2.23 -4.92 -9.16
N CYS A 98 1.19 -5.76 -9.24
CA CYS A 98 1.31 -7.20 -9.37
C CYS A 98 2.21 -7.59 -10.56
N MET A 99 1.99 -6.97 -11.72
CA MET A 99 2.76 -7.28 -12.93
C MET A 99 4.24 -6.88 -12.80
N ASP A 100 4.55 -5.76 -12.14
CA ASP A 100 5.94 -5.35 -11.91
C ASP A 100 6.62 -6.26 -10.87
N VAL A 101 5.91 -6.73 -9.85
CA VAL A 101 6.42 -7.78 -8.93
C VAL A 101 6.75 -9.05 -9.70
N VAL A 102 5.80 -9.57 -10.48
CA VAL A 102 5.97 -10.80 -11.28
C VAL A 102 7.18 -10.72 -12.21
N ARG A 103 7.39 -9.57 -12.87
CA ARG A 103 8.55 -9.35 -13.73
C ARG A 103 9.87 -9.31 -12.98
N LEU A 104 9.88 -8.83 -11.73
CA LEU A 104 11.09 -8.67 -10.95
C LEU A 104 11.49 -9.94 -10.18
N ILE A 105 10.53 -10.84 -9.89
CA ILE A 105 10.75 -12.12 -9.17
C ILE A 105 12.06 -12.83 -9.58
N PRO A 106 12.38 -13.03 -10.88
CA PRO A 106 13.60 -13.75 -11.27
C PRO A 106 14.93 -13.04 -10.91
N LYS A 107 14.88 -11.80 -10.42
CA LYS A 107 16.03 -10.93 -10.12
C LYS A 107 16.22 -10.63 -8.64
N ILE A 108 15.28 -11.07 -7.79
CA ILE A 108 15.26 -10.78 -6.35
C ILE A 108 15.12 -12.07 -5.56
N ASP A 109 15.54 -12.03 -4.30
CA ASP A 109 15.40 -13.13 -3.34
C ASP A 109 14.28 -12.85 -2.34
N VAL A 110 13.86 -11.57 -2.23
CA VAL A 110 12.81 -11.10 -1.32
C VAL A 110 11.93 -10.06 -2.00
N VAL A 111 10.61 -10.26 -1.94
CA VAL A 111 9.59 -9.25 -2.22
C VAL A 111 9.17 -8.63 -0.90
N VAL A 112 9.32 -7.31 -0.77
CA VAL A 112 8.72 -6.53 0.31
C VAL A 112 7.55 -5.75 -0.26
N LEU A 113 6.33 -6.18 0.09
CA LEU A 113 5.10 -5.48 -0.23
C LEU A 113 4.75 -4.51 0.91
N VAL A 114 4.66 -3.22 0.59
CA VAL A 114 4.19 -2.20 1.53
C VAL A 114 2.73 -1.89 1.20
N SER A 115 1.84 -2.75 1.68
CA SER A 115 0.39 -2.62 1.59
C SER A 115 -0.28 -3.50 2.64
N GLY A 116 -1.44 -3.09 3.14
CA GLY A 116 -2.32 -3.94 3.95
C GLY A 116 -3.43 -4.62 3.16
N ASP A 117 -3.50 -4.41 1.84
CA ASP A 117 -4.60 -4.89 1.01
C ASP A 117 -4.58 -6.42 0.81
N GLY A 118 -5.69 -7.07 1.16
CA GLY A 118 -5.85 -8.52 1.05
C GLY A 118 -5.82 -9.05 -0.38
N ASP A 119 -6.10 -8.21 -1.38
CA ASP A 119 -6.12 -8.62 -2.78
C ASP A 119 -4.73 -9.00 -3.32
N TYR A 120 -3.66 -8.63 -2.62
CA TYR A 120 -2.30 -9.05 -2.93
C TYR A 120 -1.93 -10.44 -2.36
N THR A 121 -2.84 -11.14 -1.69
CA THR A 121 -2.53 -12.46 -1.10
C THR A 121 -2.03 -13.45 -2.15
N ASP A 122 -2.73 -13.55 -3.28
CA ASP A 122 -2.39 -14.49 -4.36
C ASP A 122 -1.04 -14.13 -5.01
N LEU A 123 -0.68 -12.84 -5.02
CA LEU A 123 0.64 -12.38 -5.47
C LEU A 123 1.75 -12.90 -4.56
N LEU A 124 1.56 -12.87 -3.24
CA LEU A 124 2.53 -13.41 -2.29
C LEU A 124 2.64 -14.92 -2.39
N GLU A 125 1.52 -15.64 -2.53
CA GLU A 125 1.53 -17.09 -2.76
C GLU A 125 2.30 -17.44 -4.04
N TYR A 126 2.05 -16.70 -5.12
CA TYR A 126 2.79 -16.87 -6.36
C TYR A 126 4.29 -16.61 -6.17
N ALA A 127 4.70 -15.50 -5.56
CA ALA A 127 6.10 -15.19 -5.30
C ALA A 127 6.80 -16.28 -4.47
N ARG A 128 6.13 -16.77 -3.41
CA ARG A 128 6.63 -17.90 -2.61
C ARG A 128 6.79 -19.17 -3.44
N SER A 129 5.83 -19.48 -4.33
CA SER A 129 5.93 -20.65 -5.23
C SER A 129 7.14 -20.58 -6.17
N GLN A 130 7.66 -19.38 -6.45
CA GLN A 130 8.86 -19.15 -7.23
C GLN A 130 10.15 -19.16 -6.39
N GLY A 131 10.06 -19.51 -5.10
CA GLY A 131 11.19 -19.56 -4.17
C GLY A 131 11.63 -18.20 -3.63
N VAL A 132 10.83 -17.14 -3.85
CA VAL A 132 11.10 -15.79 -3.34
C VAL A 132 10.44 -15.61 -1.99
N LYS A 133 11.17 -15.06 -1.01
CA LYS A 133 10.58 -14.75 0.29
C LYS A 133 9.63 -13.58 0.19
N THR A 134 8.55 -13.62 0.96
CA THR A 134 7.55 -12.56 1.00
C THR A 134 7.56 -11.86 2.34
N GLU A 135 7.69 -10.54 2.32
CA GLU A 135 7.60 -9.71 3.50
C GLU A 135 6.53 -8.64 3.28
N VAL A 136 5.77 -8.34 4.33
CA VAL A 136 4.74 -7.30 4.30
C VAL A 136 5.05 -6.23 5.32
N ILE A 137 4.91 -4.96 4.93
CA ILE A 137 4.95 -3.82 5.84
C ILE A 137 3.62 -3.07 5.73
N ALA A 138 2.89 -2.96 6.83
CA ALA A 138 1.58 -2.33 6.84
C ALA A 138 1.21 -1.82 8.24
N PHE A 139 0.09 -1.10 8.34
CA PHE A 139 -0.58 -0.87 9.62
C PHE A 139 -1.49 -2.06 9.92
N GLY A 140 -1.15 -2.86 10.93
CA GLY A 140 -1.87 -4.07 11.32
C GLY A 140 -3.37 -3.86 11.57
N LYS A 141 -3.79 -2.70 12.08
CA LYS A 141 -5.19 -2.35 12.36
C LYS A 141 -6.06 -2.20 11.12
N THR A 142 -5.46 -1.98 9.95
CA THR A 142 -6.18 -1.80 8.67
C THR A 142 -5.84 -2.85 7.64
N GLY A 143 -4.87 -3.73 7.92
CA GLY A 143 -4.43 -4.75 6.97
C GLY A 143 -5.19 -6.06 7.10
N SER A 144 -5.19 -6.82 6.01
CA SER A 144 -5.78 -8.16 5.93
C SER A 144 -4.98 -9.17 6.75
N SER A 145 -5.64 -9.87 7.67
CA SER A 145 -5.02 -10.98 8.40
C SER A 145 -4.55 -12.09 7.46
N LYS A 146 -5.32 -12.39 6.41
CA LYS A 146 -4.94 -13.39 5.40
C LYS A 146 -3.62 -13.02 4.71
N LEU A 147 -3.44 -11.75 4.35
CA LEU A 147 -2.20 -11.26 3.74
C LEU A 147 -1.01 -11.45 4.70
N PHE A 148 -1.19 -11.11 5.98
CA PHE A 148 -0.15 -11.23 6.99
C PHE A 148 0.21 -12.69 7.27
N ASP A 149 -0.78 -13.57 7.38
CA ASP A 149 -0.58 -15.01 7.57
C ASP A 149 0.12 -15.65 6.35
N THR A 150 -0.14 -15.11 5.15
CA THR A 150 0.52 -15.53 3.92
C THR A 150 1.95 -15.00 3.79
N ALA A 151 2.37 -13.94 4.49
CA ALA A 151 3.73 -13.43 4.41
C ALA A 151 4.72 -14.27 5.24
N ASP A 152 5.97 -14.42 4.79
CA ASP A 152 7.03 -15.05 5.61
C ASP A 152 7.47 -14.15 6.77
N LEU A 153 7.33 -12.82 6.61
CA LEU A 153 7.57 -11.83 7.64
C LEU A 153 6.58 -10.67 7.53
N THR A 154 6.11 -10.17 8.67
CA THR A 154 5.31 -8.94 8.72
C THR A 154 5.93 -7.92 9.66
N ILE A 155 6.10 -6.69 9.17
CA ILE A 155 6.43 -5.52 9.98
C ILE A 155 5.14 -4.73 10.17
N ASP A 156 4.61 -4.80 11.39
CA ASP A 156 3.44 -4.04 11.79
C ASP A 156 3.85 -2.64 12.28
N MET A 157 3.56 -1.62 11.48
CA MET A 157 3.86 -0.23 11.77
C MET A 157 3.06 0.32 12.97
N ASP A 158 1.95 -0.32 13.36
CA ASP A 158 1.18 0.09 14.55
C ASP A 158 1.94 -0.15 15.86
N LYS A 159 2.97 -1.02 15.85
CA LYS A 159 3.81 -1.29 17.01
C LYS A 159 4.83 -0.20 17.29
N SER A 160 5.17 0.63 16.30
CA SER A 160 6.14 1.72 16.42
C SER A 160 5.79 2.90 15.50
N PRO A 161 4.59 3.49 15.64
CA PRO A 161 4.08 4.51 14.72
C PRO A 161 4.97 5.77 14.67
N GLU A 162 5.67 6.10 15.76
CA GLU A 162 6.63 7.19 15.84
C GLU A 162 7.86 7.03 14.93
N VAL A 163 8.15 5.81 14.46
CA VAL A 163 9.22 5.53 13.50
C VAL A 163 8.75 5.74 12.07
N PHE A 164 7.49 5.40 11.77
CA PHE A 164 6.96 5.33 10.41
C PHE A 164 6.09 6.52 10.01
N LEU A 165 5.79 7.43 10.94
CA LEU A 165 4.97 8.61 10.68
C LEU A 165 5.77 9.90 10.77
N ILE A 166 5.44 10.87 9.93
CA ILE A 166 6.04 12.20 9.95
C ILE A 166 5.49 12.99 11.15
N GLY A 167 6.39 13.48 12.00
CA GLY A 167 6.05 14.21 13.22
C GLY A 167 5.62 13.32 14.38
N ARG A 168 5.36 13.89 15.56
CA ARG A 168 4.88 13.11 16.71
C ARG A 168 3.44 12.63 16.44
N PRO A 169 3.15 11.32 16.51
CA PRO A 169 1.81 10.81 16.22
C PRO A 169 0.80 11.34 17.24
N ARG A 170 -0.20 12.08 16.77
CA ARG A 170 -1.42 12.35 17.54
C ARG A 170 -2.38 11.21 17.25
N ARG A 171 -2.68 10.36 18.24
CA ARG A 171 -3.72 9.33 18.06
C ARG A 171 -5.02 10.01 17.64
N ALA A 172 -5.65 9.53 16.57
CA ALA A 172 -6.97 10.02 16.19
C ALA A 172 -7.94 9.77 17.36
N PRO A 173 -8.86 10.70 17.66
CA PRO A 173 -9.94 10.43 18.61
C PRO A 173 -10.71 9.20 18.11
N SER A 174 -10.97 8.24 19.01
CA SER A 174 -11.76 7.05 18.69
C SER A 174 -13.09 7.48 18.06
N ARG A 175 -13.30 7.18 16.78
CA ARG A 175 -14.63 7.34 16.17
C ARG A 175 -15.58 6.38 16.90
N PRO A 176 -16.76 6.81 17.36
CA PRO A 176 -17.78 5.88 17.82
C PRO A 176 -18.10 4.90 16.68
N ASN A 177 -18.30 3.62 17.00
CA ASN A 177 -18.81 2.62 16.06
C ASN A 177 -20.15 3.13 15.48
N LYS A 178 -20.12 3.74 14.29
CA LYS A 178 -21.32 3.85 13.48
C LYS A 178 -21.51 2.49 12.79
N PRO A 179 -22.72 1.91 12.84
CA PRO A 179 -23.05 0.75 12.01
C PRO A 179 -22.76 1.07 10.53
N PRO A 180 -22.42 0.07 9.70
CA PRO A 180 -22.23 0.28 8.28
C PRO A 180 -23.48 0.94 7.68
N GLU A 181 -23.29 2.13 7.11
CA GLU A 181 -24.29 2.85 6.32
C GLU A 181 -24.71 1.93 5.17
N GLN A 182 -25.97 1.50 5.16
CA GLN A 182 -26.54 0.79 4.02
C GLN A 182 -26.39 1.71 2.81
N GLN A 183 -25.80 1.19 1.74
CA GLN A 183 -25.76 1.87 0.46
C GLN A 183 -27.21 2.13 0.03
N ASP A 184 -27.63 3.38 0.06
CA ASP A 184 -28.90 3.80 -0.53
C ASP A 184 -28.87 3.46 -2.02
N VAL A 185 -29.63 2.42 -2.37
CA VAL A 185 -30.02 2.12 -3.75
C VAL A 185 -30.99 3.22 -4.17
N PRO A 186 -30.75 3.99 -5.25
CA PRO A 186 -31.72 4.97 -5.71
C PRO A 186 -32.99 4.26 -6.13
N GLN A 187 -34.10 4.52 -5.43
CA GLN A 187 -35.43 4.10 -5.85
C GLN A 187 -35.86 5.00 -7.02
N ASN A 188 -36.05 4.42 -8.20
CA ASN A 188 -36.78 5.06 -9.28
C ASN A 188 -38.27 5.14 -8.87
N GLU A 189 -38.76 6.36 -8.66
CA GLU A 189 -40.19 6.62 -8.55
C GLU A 189 -40.86 6.37 -9.91
N THR A 190 -41.63 5.29 -9.95
CA THR A 190 -42.69 5.12 -10.94
C THR A 190 -43.85 6.03 -10.51
N GLN A 191 -44.16 7.06 -11.29
CA GLN A 191 -45.49 7.66 -11.26
C GLN A 191 -46.18 7.34 -12.59
N ALA A 192 -47.17 6.46 -12.50
CA ALA A 192 -48.24 6.33 -13.47
C ALA A 192 -49.39 7.22 -13.03
N GLU A 193 -50.02 7.90 -13.99
CA GLU A 193 -51.44 8.27 -14.12
C GLU A 193 -51.47 9.41 -15.17
N GLY A 194 -52.20 9.32 -16.28
CA GLY A 194 -53.58 8.87 -16.36
C GLY A 194 -54.46 10.10 -16.58
N ASN A 195 -54.57 10.56 -17.82
CA ASN A 195 -55.77 11.17 -18.39
C ASN A 195 -55.73 11.05 -19.91
#